data_AF-A0A060ZV59-F1
#
_entry.id   AF-A0A060ZV59-F1
#
_cell.length_a   1.000
_cell.length_b   1.000
_cell.length_c   1.000
_cell.angle_alpha   90.00
_cell.angle_beta   90.00
_cell.angle_gamma   90.00
#
_symmetry.space_group_name_H-M   'P 1'
#
loop_
_entity.id
_entity.type
_entity.pdbx_description
1 polymer ?
#
loop_
_entity_poly.entity_id
_entity_poly.type
_entity_poly.pdbx_seq_one_letter_code
_entity_poly.pdbx_strand_id
1 'polypeptide(L)'
;MRNDPHDDFDGTCQAPGCMNEIPTPEGRLRRRQPPGMTDAKDGRSLRDQRRTCSARCRTALSRSRREKPRPLVTCKLCGQPFLQRGRGRRTVCPYEDADSFCQELQDEAEDAESIRLSELGEVVCQGPGCEEPIPYAGRGRPPKYHSAACRTRSYRSTQKGA
;
A
#
# COMPACT_ATOMS: atom_id res chain seq x y z
N MET A 1 10.58 24.06 22.48
CA MET A 1 11.96 23.51 22.50
C MET A 1 11.84 22.01 22.27
N ARG A 2 12.27 21.52 21.10
CA ARG A 2 12.31 20.07 20.83
C ARG A 2 13.60 19.55 21.46
N ASN A 3 13.48 18.72 22.49
CA ASN A 3 14.61 17.93 22.97
C ASN A 3 14.95 16.94 21.86
N ASP A 4 15.97 17.24 21.05
CA ASP A 4 16.64 16.23 20.25
C ASP A 4 17.36 15.33 21.24
N PRO A 5 16.94 14.06 21.42
CA PRO A 5 17.69 13.15 22.26
C PRO A 5 19.04 12.95 21.57
N HIS A 6 20.10 13.44 22.21
CA HIS A 6 21.44 12.97 21.88
C HIS A 6 21.43 11.45 22.09
N ASP A 7 21.38 10.69 20.99
CA ASP A 7 21.71 9.27 20.97
C ASP A 7 23.16 9.18 21.47
N ASP A 8 23.36 8.97 22.78
CA ASP A 8 24.65 8.59 23.39
C ASP A 8 25.04 7.24 22.77
N PHE A 9 25.74 7.33 21.65
CA PHE A 9 26.11 6.19 20.85
C PHE A 9 27.47 5.68 21.32
N ASP A 10 27.48 4.67 22.19
CA ASP A 10 28.67 4.07 22.82
C ASP A 10 29.61 3.31 21.87
N GLY A 11 29.44 3.46 20.55
CA GLY A 11 30.27 2.75 19.57
C GLY A 11 29.89 1.28 19.35
N THR A 12 28.92 0.73 20.09
CA THR A 12 28.54 -0.69 20.01
C THR A 12 27.43 -0.96 18.98
N CYS A 13 27.48 -2.13 18.35
CA CYS A 13 26.48 -2.54 17.38
C CYS A 13 25.10 -2.70 18.04
N GLN A 14 24.07 -2.02 17.51
CA GLN A 14 22.71 -2.08 18.06
C GLN A 14 21.94 -3.35 17.65
N ALA A 15 22.55 -4.29 16.91
CA ALA A 15 21.87 -5.51 16.51
C ALA A 15 21.67 -6.45 17.70
N PRO A 16 20.49 -7.10 17.83
CA PRO A 16 20.22 -8.00 18.96
C PRO A 16 21.25 -9.13 19.01
N GLY A 17 21.89 -9.30 20.17
CA GLY A 17 22.92 -10.31 20.40
C GLY A 17 24.30 -10.01 19.82
N CYS A 18 24.54 -8.81 19.27
CA CYS A 18 25.85 -8.41 18.78
C CYS A 18 26.55 -7.48 19.78
N MET A 19 27.75 -7.86 20.22
CA MET A 19 28.59 -7.04 21.12
C MET A 19 29.77 -6.39 20.39
N ASN A 20 29.84 -6.50 19.07
CA ASN A 20 30.96 -5.96 18.30
C ASN A 20 30.89 -4.43 18.23
N GLU A 21 32.06 -3.79 18.24
CA GLU A 21 32.19 -2.37 17.96
C GLU A 21 31.83 -2.06 16.51
N ILE A 22 31.25 -0.89 16.29
CA ILE A 22 30.98 -0.38 14.96
C ILE A 22 32.29 0.15 14.39
N PRO A 23 32.69 -0.27 13.18
CA PRO A 23 33.88 0.27 12.54
C PRO A 23 33.69 1.78 12.38
N THR A 24 34.49 2.54 13.13
CA THR A 24 34.58 3.99 12.93
C THR A 24 35.11 4.20 11.52
N PRO A 25 34.43 4.99 10.67
CA PRO A 25 34.99 5.29 9.37
C PRO A 25 36.29 6.07 9.59
N GLU A 26 37.42 5.40 9.43
CA GLU A 26 38.73 6.05 9.44
C GLU A 26 38.76 7.05 8.28
N GLY A 27 38.77 8.33 8.61
CA GLY A 27 38.78 9.37 7.61
C GLY A 27 38.10 10.65 8.08
N ARG A 28 38.94 11.64 8.38
CA ARG A 28 38.66 13.01 8.81
C ARG A 28 37.82 13.87 7.83
N LEU A 29 36.94 13.30 7.00
CA LEU A 29 36.42 13.99 5.82
C LEU A 29 34.90 13.91 5.61
N ARG A 30 34.06 13.73 6.64
CA ARG A 30 32.59 13.86 6.49
C ARG A 30 31.84 14.52 7.65
N ARG A 31 32.44 15.49 8.35
CA ARG A 31 31.70 16.31 9.35
C ARG A 31 30.85 17.44 8.76
N ARG A 32 30.77 17.59 7.43
CA ARG A 32 29.96 18.62 6.76
C ARG A 32 29.23 18.13 5.51
N GLN A 33 28.60 16.95 5.56
CA GLN A 33 27.64 16.60 4.52
C GLN A 33 26.21 16.82 5.04
N PRO A 34 25.38 17.63 4.35
CA PRO A 34 24.00 17.84 4.74
C PRO A 34 23.21 16.52 4.66
N PRO A 35 22.20 16.34 5.52
CA PRO A 35 21.34 15.16 5.49
C PRO A 35 20.64 15.07 4.11
N GLY A 36 20.97 14.04 3.33
CA GLY A 36 20.38 13.81 2.00
C GLY A 36 21.32 13.23 0.94
N MET A 37 22.64 13.28 1.13
CA MET A 37 23.59 12.62 0.22
C MET A 37 23.82 11.16 0.64
N THR A 38 23.34 10.24 -0.18
CA THR A 38 23.75 8.82 -0.15
C THR A 38 25.19 8.73 -0.65
N ASP A 39 26.08 8.13 0.13
CA ASP A 39 27.42 7.84 -0.34
C ASP A 39 27.37 6.75 -1.42
N ALA A 40 27.62 7.18 -2.65
CA ALA A 40 27.52 6.40 -3.89
C ALA A 40 28.56 5.27 -4.04
N LYS A 41 29.32 4.91 -2.99
CA LYS A 41 30.21 3.74 -3.05
C LYS A 41 29.56 2.44 -2.59
N ASP A 42 28.59 2.49 -1.67
CA ASP A 42 27.96 1.27 -1.10
C ASP A 42 26.44 1.37 -0.91
N GLY A 43 25.79 2.46 -1.32
CA GLY A 43 24.34 2.65 -1.13
C GLY A 43 23.89 2.70 0.35
N ARG A 44 24.82 2.98 1.29
CA ARG A 44 24.58 3.01 2.73
C ARG A 44 24.26 4.42 3.20
N SER A 45 23.19 4.63 3.97
CA SER A 45 23.01 5.90 4.68
C SER A 45 24.06 6.04 5.79
N LEU A 46 24.59 7.24 6.01
CA LEU A 46 25.53 7.54 7.11
C LEU A 46 24.95 7.15 8.49
N ARG A 47 23.62 7.17 8.62
CA ARG A 47 22.89 6.78 9.84
C ARG A 47 22.91 5.27 10.07
N ASP A 48 22.86 4.45 9.02
CA ASP A 48 22.91 2.99 9.12
C ASP A 48 24.32 2.46 9.37
N GLN A 49 25.34 3.16 8.84
CA GLN A 49 26.75 2.86 9.10
C GLN A 49 27.11 3.06 10.58
N ARG A 50 26.47 4.02 11.25
CA ARG A 50 26.68 4.35 12.67
C ARG A 50 25.91 3.47 13.65
N ARG A 51 25.11 2.48 13.21
CA ARG A 51 24.27 1.66 14.11
C ARG A 51 24.52 0.16 14.04
N THR A 52 25.15 -0.32 12.95
CA THR A 52 25.42 -1.74 12.77
C THR A 52 26.82 -1.98 12.22
N CYS A 53 27.53 -2.97 12.78
CA CYS A 53 28.89 -3.30 12.36
C CYS A 53 28.98 -4.04 11.01
N SER A 54 27.86 -4.63 10.54
CA SER A 54 27.82 -5.43 9.31
C SER A 54 26.44 -5.46 8.65
N ALA A 55 26.38 -5.88 7.39
CA ALA A 55 25.12 -6.09 6.66
C ALA A 55 24.22 -7.15 7.33
N ARG A 56 24.83 -8.19 7.92
CA ARG A 56 24.10 -9.19 8.73
C ARG A 56 23.44 -8.56 9.94
N CYS A 57 24.17 -7.74 10.69
CA CYS A 57 23.64 -7.01 11.85
C CYS A 57 22.55 -6.00 11.46
N ARG A 58 22.67 -5.33 10.31
CA ARG A 58 21.60 -4.50 9.75
C ARG A 58 20.34 -5.31 9.49
N THR A 59 20.49 -6.48 8.90
CA THR A 59 19.36 -7.36 8.61
C THR A 59 18.71 -7.86 9.90
N ALA A 60 19.50 -8.28 10.89
CA ALA A 60 19.02 -8.69 12.22
C ALA A 60 18.30 -7.54 12.96
N LEU A 61 18.86 -6.33 12.95
CA LEU A 61 18.22 -5.14 13.51
C LEU A 61 16.91 -4.78 12.77
N SER A 62 16.89 -4.95 11.43
CA SER A 62 15.67 -4.71 10.65
C SER A 62 14.58 -5.74 10.95
N ARG A 63 14.96 -7.00 11.21
CA ARG A 63 14.04 -8.10 11.57
C ARG A 63 13.44 -7.88 12.95
N SER A 64 14.26 -7.60 13.95
CA SER A 64 13.78 -7.29 15.31
C SER A 64 12.86 -6.06 15.36
N ARG A 65 13.13 -5.04 14.53
CA ARG A 65 12.19 -3.90 14.40
C ARG A 65 10.86 -4.27 13.75
N ARG A 66 10.84 -5.27 12.88
CA ARG A 66 9.62 -5.80 12.23
C ARG A 66 8.85 -6.77 13.11
N GLU A 67 9.47 -7.32 14.15
CA GLU A 67 8.82 -8.19 15.14
C GLU A 67 7.89 -7.42 16.09
N LYS A 68 7.88 -6.09 16.05
CA LYS A 68 6.84 -5.32 16.75
C LYS A 68 5.46 -5.76 16.24
N PRO A 69 4.53 -6.16 17.13
CA PRO A 69 3.20 -6.56 16.72
C PRO A 69 2.58 -5.43 15.92
N ARG A 70 2.02 -5.76 14.75
CA ARG A 70 1.34 -4.76 13.92
C ARG A 70 0.21 -4.15 14.75
N PRO A 71 0.03 -2.82 14.71
CA PRO A 71 -1.07 -2.19 15.42
C PRO A 71 -2.40 -2.80 14.95
N LEU A 72 -3.32 -3.01 15.89
CA LEU A 72 -4.68 -3.41 15.58
C LEU A 72 -5.33 -2.35 14.69
N VAL A 73 -6.09 -2.80 13.69
CA VAL A 73 -6.84 -1.92 12.78
C VAL A 73 -8.32 -2.11 13.05
N THR A 74 -9.12 -1.07 12.96
CA THR A 74 -10.57 -1.14 13.16
C THR A 74 -11.26 -1.59 11.88
N CYS A 75 -12.17 -2.57 11.99
CA CYS A 75 -13.03 -3.01 10.89
C CYS A 75 -13.96 -1.87 10.45
N LYS A 76 -14.06 -1.61 9.14
CA LYS A 76 -14.97 -0.58 8.61
C LYS A 76 -16.46 -0.92 8.74
N LEU A 77 -16.81 -2.20 8.82
CA LEU A 77 -18.20 -2.66 8.89
C LEU A 77 -18.70 -2.64 10.34
N CYS A 78 -18.03 -3.37 11.23
CA CYS A 78 -18.46 -3.53 12.62
C CYS A 78 -17.65 -2.73 13.66
N GLY A 79 -16.61 -1.99 13.26
CA GLY A 79 -15.81 -1.18 14.19
C GLY A 79 -14.82 -1.95 15.08
N GLN A 80 -14.93 -3.28 15.16
CA GLN A 80 -14.09 -4.12 16.01
C GLN A 80 -12.60 -4.07 15.61
N PRO A 81 -11.66 -4.06 16.58
CA PRO A 81 -10.23 -4.11 16.30
C PRO A 81 -9.81 -5.52 15.84
N PHE A 82 -9.03 -5.62 14.78
CA PHE A 82 -8.53 -6.88 14.25
C PHE A 82 -7.06 -6.82 13.84
N LEU A 83 -6.43 -8.00 13.78
CA LEU A 83 -5.05 -8.15 13.34
C LEU A 83 -4.97 -8.30 11.81
N GLN A 84 -4.23 -7.39 11.15
CA GLN A 84 -3.94 -7.55 9.74
C GLN A 84 -2.93 -8.68 9.50
N ARG A 85 -3.44 -9.87 9.19
CA ARG A 85 -2.63 -11.02 8.71
C ARG A 85 -2.28 -10.83 7.23
N GLY A 86 -1.03 -11.14 6.86
CA GLY A 86 -0.57 -11.18 5.48
C GLY A 86 -0.05 -9.87 4.87
N ARG A 87 0.06 -9.86 3.54
CA ARG A 87 0.44 -8.69 2.73
C ARG A 87 -0.84 -8.00 2.23
N GLY A 88 -0.86 -6.67 2.32
CA GLY A 88 -2.02 -5.85 1.95
C GLY A 88 -2.67 -5.16 3.15
N ARG A 89 -3.28 -4.00 2.92
CA ARG A 89 -4.01 -3.23 3.93
C ARG A 89 -5.48 -3.63 3.86
N ARG A 90 -5.86 -4.68 4.60
CA ARG A 90 -7.28 -5.05 4.74
C ARG A 90 -8.01 -4.00 5.57
N THR A 91 -9.20 -3.62 5.15
CA THR A 91 -10.04 -2.64 5.85
C THR A 91 -11.24 -3.26 6.56
N VAL A 92 -11.47 -4.55 6.34
CA VAL A 92 -12.50 -5.36 6.97
C VAL A 92 -11.80 -6.49 7.71
N CYS A 93 -12.37 -6.91 8.86
CA CYS A 93 -11.83 -8.02 9.64
C CYS A 93 -11.94 -9.34 8.86
N PRO A 94 -11.11 -10.36 9.20
CA PRO A 94 -11.28 -11.69 8.64
C PRO A 94 -12.63 -12.29 9.06
N TYR A 95 -13.32 -12.96 8.14
CA TYR A 95 -14.62 -13.59 8.38
C TYR A 95 -14.62 -14.55 9.58
N GLU A 96 -13.59 -15.39 9.68
CA GLU A 96 -13.40 -16.36 10.78
C GLU A 96 -13.21 -15.70 12.16
N ASP A 97 -12.67 -14.48 12.20
CA ASP A 97 -12.41 -13.74 13.43
C ASP A 97 -13.54 -12.72 13.74
N ALA A 98 -14.61 -12.70 12.93
CA ALA A 98 -15.68 -11.72 13.02
C ALA A 98 -16.86 -12.24 13.85
N ASP A 99 -17.51 -11.36 14.63
CA ASP A 99 -18.77 -11.68 15.30
C ASP A 99 -19.88 -11.92 14.26
N SER A 100 -20.94 -12.66 14.64
CA SER A 100 -22.04 -13.03 13.72
C SER A 100 -22.65 -11.82 13.01
N PHE A 101 -22.86 -10.71 13.72
CA PHE A 101 -23.34 -9.46 13.14
C PHE A 101 -22.39 -8.90 12.07
N CYS A 102 -21.08 -9.03 12.28
CA CYS A 102 -20.08 -8.54 11.32
C CYS A 102 -19.89 -9.49 10.13
N GLN A 103 -20.23 -10.78 10.28
CA GLN A 103 -20.31 -11.72 9.18
C GLN A 103 -21.50 -11.39 8.28
N GLU A 104 -22.68 -11.15 8.85
CA GLU A 104 -23.87 -10.73 8.08
C GLU A 104 -23.60 -9.45 7.26
N LEU A 105 -22.94 -8.45 7.86
CA LEU A 105 -22.55 -7.23 7.13
C LEU A 105 -21.50 -7.48 6.03
N GLN A 106 -20.65 -8.49 6.18
CA GLN A 106 -19.69 -8.87 5.15
C GLN A 106 -20.40 -9.54 3.98
N ASP A 107 -21.32 -10.45 4.28
CA ASP A 107 -22.12 -11.17 3.28
C ASP A 107 -23.00 -10.17 2.50
N GLU A 108 -23.66 -9.23 3.17
CA GLU A 108 -24.45 -8.18 2.51
C GLU A 108 -23.57 -7.27 1.61
N ALA A 109 -22.35 -6.96 2.05
CA ALA A 109 -21.42 -6.16 1.25
C ALA A 109 -20.93 -6.92 0.00
N GLU A 110 -20.71 -8.23 0.10
CA GLU A 110 -20.35 -9.09 -1.04
C GLU A 110 -21.52 -9.22 -2.01
N ASP A 111 -22.74 -9.42 -1.50
CA ASP A 111 -23.96 -9.47 -2.31
C ASP A 111 -24.19 -8.15 -3.05
N ALA A 112 -24.04 -7.01 -2.36
CA ALA A 112 -24.16 -5.69 -2.98
C ALA A 112 -23.11 -5.47 -4.08
N GLU A 113 -21.87 -5.95 -3.89
CA GLU A 113 -20.84 -5.87 -4.92
C GLU A 113 -21.15 -6.79 -6.12
N SER A 114 -21.68 -7.98 -5.85
CA SER A 114 -22.10 -8.95 -6.87
C SER A 114 -23.26 -8.42 -7.74
N ILE A 115 -24.29 -7.84 -7.11
CA ILE A 115 -25.40 -7.18 -7.81
C ILE A 115 -24.85 -6.05 -8.68
N ARG A 116 -24.02 -5.17 -8.10
CA ARG A 116 -23.42 -4.06 -8.85
C ARG A 116 -22.58 -4.56 -10.03
N LEU A 117 -21.80 -5.62 -9.88
CA LEU A 117 -21.02 -6.20 -10.98
C LEU A 117 -21.91 -6.76 -12.08
N SER A 118 -23.03 -7.39 -11.70
CA SER A 118 -24.03 -7.91 -12.62
C SER A 118 -24.68 -6.78 -13.42
N GLU A 119 -25.13 -5.71 -12.75
CA GLU A 119 -25.68 -4.51 -13.41
C GLU A 119 -24.69 -3.86 -14.38
N LEU A 120 -23.39 -3.85 -14.04
CA LEU A 120 -22.35 -3.30 -14.91
C LEU A 120 -22.06 -4.19 -16.13
N GLY A 121 -22.35 -5.49 -16.06
CA GLY A 121 -22.26 -6.43 -17.17
C GLY A 121 -23.40 -6.31 -18.19
N GLU A 122 -24.54 -5.76 -17.78
CA GLU A 122 -25.74 -5.59 -18.61
C GLU A 122 -25.82 -4.24 -19.32
N VAL A 123 -24.80 -3.39 -19.18
CA VAL A 123 -24.80 -2.05 -19.79
C VAL A 123 -24.78 -2.17 -21.32
N VAL A 124 -25.83 -1.68 -21.98
CA VAL A 124 -25.98 -1.67 -23.45
C VAL A 124 -25.29 -0.45 -24.07
N CYS A 125 -24.74 -0.63 -25.26
CA CYS A 125 -24.12 0.44 -26.05
C CYS A 125 -25.09 1.60 -26.32
N GLN A 126 -24.69 2.83 -26.02
CA GLN A 126 -25.49 4.04 -26.31
C GLN A 126 -25.32 4.57 -27.75
N GLY A 127 -24.87 3.71 -28.67
CA GLY A 127 -24.71 4.06 -30.08
C GLY A 127 -26.05 4.05 -30.82
N PRO A 128 -26.34 5.01 -31.70
CA PRO A 128 -27.58 4.97 -32.49
C PRO A 128 -27.63 3.70 -33.34
N GLY A 129 -28.67 2.88 -33.15
CA GLY A 129 -28.87 1.59 -33.82
C GLY A 129 -27.95 0.47 -33.34
N CYS A 130 -27.44 0.54 -32.10
CA CYS A 130 -26.59 -0.50 -31.53
C CYS A 130 -27.14 -0.98 -30.19
N GLU A 131 -27.42 -2.27 -30.09
CA GLU A 131 -27.94 -2.93 -28.88
C GLU A 131 -26.92 -3.92 -28.28
N GLU A 132 -25.68 -3.88 -28.75
CA GLU A 132 -24.64 -4.79 -28.25
C GLU A 132 -24.26 -4.45 -26.80
N PRO A 133 -24.05 -5.48 -25.95
CA PRO A 133 -23.59 -5.30 -24.59
C PRO A 133 -22.17 -4.75 -24.56
N ILE A 134 -21.87 -3.92 -23.56
CA ILE A 134 -20.56 -3.33 -23.38
C ILE A 134 -19.70 -4.26 -22.52
N PRO A 135 -18.54 -4.74 -23.01
CA PRO A 135 -17.65 -5.53 -22.19
C PRO A 135 -17.05 -4.67 -21.06
N TYR A 136 -17.41 -4.97 -19.82
CA TYR A 136 -16.86 -4.28 -18.64
C TYR A 136 -15.61 -5.01 -18.11
N ALA A 137 -14.44 -4.38 -18.24
CA ALA A 137 -13.16 -4.95 -17.81
C ALA A 137 -12.85 -4.72 -16.30
N GLY A 138 -13.84 -4.42 -15.47
CA GLY A 138 -13.71 -4.38 -14.01
C GLY A 138 -13.03 -3.14 -13.42
N ARG A 139 -12.53 -2.19 -14.23
CA ARG A 139 -11.89 -0.96 -13.72
C ARG A 139 -12.70 0.29 -14.06
N GLY A 140 -13.21 0.96 -13.03
CA GLY A 140 -13.82 2.29 -13.14
C GLY A 140 -15.27 2.28 -13.63
N ARG A 141 -15.74 3.41 -14.16
CA ARG A 141 -17.07 3.49 -14.77
C ARG A 141 -17.07 2.74 -16.12
N PRO A 142 -18.06 1.89 -16.43
CA PRO A 142 -18.17 1.26 -17.74
C PRO A 142 -18.15 2.29 -18.86
N PRO A 143 -17.52 1.99 -19.99
CA PRO A 143 -17.57 2.89 -21.14
C PRO A 143 -19.01 3.01 -21.64
N LYS A 144 -19.38 4.16 -22.22
CA LYS A 144 -20.73 4.37 -22.80
C LYS A 144 -20.95 3.65 -24.14
N TYR A 145 -19.87 3.22 -24.78
CA TYR A 145 -19.89 2.65 -26.13
C TYR A 145 -18.98 1.42 -26.16
N HIS A 146 -19.41 0.33 -26.80
CA HIS A 146 -18.59 -0.87 -26.94
C HIS A 146 -17.38 -0.65 -27.88
N SER A 147 -17.46 0.30 -28.82
CA SER A 147 -16.41 0.58 -29.82
C SER A 147 -16.26 2.08 -30.12
N ALA A 148 -15.11 2.44 -30.70
CA ALA A 148 -14.86 3.78 -31.23
C ALA A 148 -15.84 4.15 -32.35
N ALA A 149 -16.31 3.19 -33.15
CA ALA A 149 -17.28 3.42 -34.22
C ALA A 149 -18.64 3.90 -33.68
N CYS A 150 -19.16 3.28 -32.61
CA CYS A 150 -20.40 3.70 -31.96
C CYS A 150 -20.29 5.10 -31.34
N ARG A 151 -19.14 5.42 -30.74
CA ARG A 151 -18.84 6.77 -30.25
C ARG A 151 -18.90 7.80 -31.38
N THR A 152 -18.25 7.53 -32.51
CA THR A 152 -18.24 8.44 -33.67
C THR A 152 -19.62 8.60 -34.29
N ARG A 153 -20.41 7.52 -34.38
CA ARG A 153 -21.81 7.59 -34.86
C ARG A 153 -22.67 8.49 -33.97
N SER A 154 -22.59 8.29 -32.65
CA SER A 154 -23.29 9.12 -31.66
C SER A 154 -22.91 10.60 -31.80
N TYR A 155 -21.61 10.90 -31.91
CA TYR A 155 -21.13 12.28 -32.12
C TYR A 155 -21.64 12.90 -33.43
N ARG A 156 -21.65 12.14 -34.53
CA ARG A 156 -22.17 12.62 -35.82
C ARG A 156 -23.67 12.85 -35.79
N SER A 157 -24.43 12.02 -35.08
CA SER A 157 -25.88 12.25 -34.92
C SER A 157 -26.19 13.52 -34.13
N THR A 158 -25.41 13.83 -33.08
CA THR A 158 -25.62 15.05 -32.30
C THR A 158 -25.23 16.31 -33.08
N GLN A 159 -24.28 16.22 -34.02
CA GLN A 159 -23.92 17.34 -34.89
C GLN A 159 -24.87 17.56 -36.08
N LYS A 160 -25.57 16.52 -36.55
CA LYS A 160 -26.55 16.65 -37.64
C LYS A 160 -27.93 17.14 -37.17
N GLY A 161 -28.20 17.07 -35.86
CA GLY A 161 -29.45 17.52 -35.25
C GLY A 161 -29.36 18.89 -34.57
N ALA A 162 -28.22 19.58 -34.68
CA ALA A 162 -28.01 20.98 -34.28
C ALA A 162 -27.90 21.85 -35.53
#